data_AF-A0A2M7XJA3-F1
#
_entry.id   AF-A0A2M7XJA3-F1
#
_cell.length_a   1.000
_cell.length_b   1.000
_cell.length_c   1.000
_cell.angle_alpha   90.00
_cell.angle_beta   90.00
_cell.angle_gamma   90.00
#
_symmetry.space_group_name_H-M   'P 1'
#
loop_
_entity.id
_entity.type
_entity.pdbx_description
1 polymer ?
#
loop_
_entity_poly.entity_id
_entity_poly.type
_entity_poly.pdbx_seq_one_letter_code
_entity_poly.pdbx_strand_id
1 'polypeptide(L)'
;MDTFLIILTFLYSVGGIITFLGFVPTMKDLRHKKPSANTRTYIIRTTTTFFTSLYGIFILKNLVFIIVINLQLLACVMVLALRMRLNYMKK
;
A
#
# COMPACT_ATOMS: atom_id res chain seq x y z
N MET A 1 -20.05 -23.79 2.25
CA MET A 1 -18.95 -23.05 1.58
C MET A 1 -18.83 -21.62 2.09
N ASP A 2 -19.88 -21.08 2.69
CA ASP A 2 -19.99 -19.68 3.11
C ASP A 2 -19.05 -19.32 4.27
N THR A 3 -18.88 -20.21 5.25
CA THR A 3 -18.00 -19.96 6.41
C THR A 3 -16.53 -19.80 6.00
N PHE A 4 -16.07 -20.58 5.03
CA PHE A 4 -14.69 -20.49 4.52
C PHE A 4 -14.43 -19.14 3.85
N LEU A 5 -15.36 -18.69 2.99
CA LEU A 5 -15.25 -17.39 2.32
C LEU A 5 -15.32 -16.22 3.31
N ILE A 6 -16.15 -16.32 4.35
CA ILE A 6 -16.22 -15.31 5.42
C ILE A 6 -14.88 -15.23 6.17
N ILE A 7 -14.33 -16.36 6.61
CA ILE A 7 -13.04 -16.40 7.33
C ILE A 7 -11.93 -15.85 6.44
N LEU A 8 -11.89 -16.24 5.17
CA LEU A 8 -10.88 -15.76 4.22
C LEU A 8 -10.99 -14.25 3.99
N THR A 9 -12.21 -13.73 3.84
CA THR A 9 -12.46 -12.28 3.68
C THR A 9 -12.03 -11.51 4.92
N PHE A 10 -12.33 -12.05 6.11
CA PHE A 10 -11.92 -11.46 7.38
C PHE A 10 -10.38 -11.43 7.50
N LEU A 11 -9.70 -12.56 7.29
CA LEU A 11 -8.24 -12.63 7.31
C LEU A 11 -7.61 -11.67 6.31
N TYR A 12 -8.17 -11.56 5.10
CA TYR A 12 -7.70 -10.63 4.08
C TYR A 12 -7.86 -9.17 4.52
N SER A 13 -9.00 -8.79 5.08
CA SER A 13 -9.22 -7.42 5.61
C SER A 13 -8.25 -7.07 6.73
N VAL A 14 -8.03 -7.99 7.68
CA VAL A 14 -7.08 -7.82 8.78
C VAL A 14 -5.65 -7.71 8.25
N GLY A 15 -5.25 -8.56 7.30
CA GLY A 15 -3.97 -8.48 6.62
C GLY A 15 -3.76 -7.14 5.91
N GLY A 16 -4.81 -6.60 5.29
CA GLY A 16 -4.81 -5.28 4.68
C GLY A 16 -4.51 -4.17 5.71
N ILE A 17 -5.19 -4.18 6.86
CA ILE A 17 -5.00 -3.22 7.95
C ILE A 17 -3.57 -3.30 8.51
N ILE A 18 -3.10 -4.52 8.82
CA ILE A 18 -1.74 -4.73 9.34
C ILE A 18 -0.69 -4.23 8.35
N THR A 19 -0.91 -4.49 7.06
CA THR A 19 -0.02 -4.03 6.00
C THR A 19 0.00 -2.50 5.91
N PHE A 20 -1.15 -1.85 6.02
CA PHE A 20 -1.25 -0.39 6.07
C PHE A 20 -0.50 0.19 7.29
N LEU A 21 -0.70 -0.39 8.47
CA LEU A 21 0.02 -0.01 9.69
C LEU A 21 1.52 -0.21 9.55
N GLY A 22 1.97 -1.21 8.79
CA GLY A 22 3.38 -1.44 8.46
C GLY A 22 4.04 -0.29 7.67
N PHE A 23 3.28 0.54 6.95
CA PHE A 23 3.83 1.72 6.28
C PHE A 23 4.03 2.92 7.20
N VAL A 24 3.31 2.98 8.34
CA VAL A 24 3.42 4.07 9.32
C VAL A 24 4.84 4.27 9.85
N PRO A 25 5.59 3.24 10.29
CA PRO A 25 6.98 3.43 10.74
C PRO A 25 7.87 3.93 9.59
N THR A 26 7.67 3.44 8.36
CA THR A 26 8.44 3.91 7.20
C THR A 26 8.18 5.40 6.89
N MET A 27 6.92 5.83 6.97
CA MET A 27 6.56 7.24 6.81
C MET A 27 7.18 8.10 7.92
N LYS A 28 7.17 7.61 9.17
CA LYS A 28 7.81 8.28 10.31
C LYS A 28 9.33 8.39 10.11
N ASP A 29 10.00 7.33 9.68
CA ASP A 29 11.44 7.32 9.42
C ASP A 29 11.84 8.31 8.31
N LEU A 30 11.04 8.36 7.23
CA LEU A 30 11.29 9.30 6.14
C LEU A 30 11.12 10.76 6.56
N ARG A 31 10.17 11.06 7.46
CA ARG A 31 10.05 12.41 8.05
C ARG A 31 11.26 12.79 8.89
N HIS A 32 11.93 11.83 9.53
CA HIS A 32 13.20 12.03 10.26
C HIS A 32 14.43 12.04 9.33
N LYS A 33 14.23 12.22 8.01
CA LYS A 33 15.28 12.27 6.98
C LYS A 33 16.13 10.99 6.86
N LYS A 34 15.73 9.89 7.49
CA LYS A 34 16.43 8.61 7.35
C LYS A 34 16.08 7.98 6.00
N PRO A 35 17.07 7.57 5.19
CA PRO A 35 16.83 6.95 3.90
C PRO A 35 16.40 5.48 4.03
N SER A 36 15.33 5.22 4.78
CA SER A 36 14.81 3.87 5.07
C SER A 36 14.08 3.24 3.87
N ALA A 37 13.46 4.06 3.00
CA ALA A 37 12.73 3.58 1.83
C ALA A 37 13.57 3.65 0.54
N ASN A 38 13.65 2.51 -0.18
CA ASN A 38 14.27 2.47 -1.51
C ASN A 38 13.27 2.91 -2.59
N THR A 39 13.63 3.92 -3.36
CA THR A 39 12.74 4.52 -4.39
C THR A 39 12.33 3.50 -5.45
N ARG A 40 13.26 2.65 -5.92
CA ARG A 40 12.95 1.64 -6.95
C ARG A 40 11.91 0.63 -6.47
N THR A 41 12.05 0.14 -5.25
CA THR A 41 11.09 -0.80 -4.64
C THR A 41 9.70 -0.18 -4.51
N TYR A 42 9.62 1.08 -4.10
CA TYR A 42 8.34 1.78 -3.97
C TYR A 42 7.71 2.14 -5.32
N ILE A 43 8.50 2.44 -6.36
CA ILE A 43 8.00 2.60 -7.72
C ILE A 43 7.38 1.29 -8.21
N ILE A 44 8.11 0.17 -8.11
CA ILE A 44 7.61 -1.14 -8.53
C ILE A 44 6.33 -1.47 -7.75
N ARG A 45 6.34 -1.32 -6.42
CA ARG A 45 5.16 -1.57 -5.58
C ARG A 45 3.97 -0.71 -5.97
N THR A 46 4.18 0.57 -6.25
CA THR A 46 3.11 1.50 -6.65
C THR A 46 2.51 1.07 -7.98
N THR A 47 3.34 0.76 -8.98
CA THR A 47 2.88 0.31 -10.30
C THR A 47 2.12 -1.01 -10.20
N THR A 48 2.65 -2.00 -9.48
CA THR A 48 1.97 -3.28 -9.27
C THR A 48 0.63 -3.09 -8.56
N THR A 49 0.59 -2.34 -7.44
CA THR A 49 -0.66 -2.09 -6.70
C THR A 49 -1.67 -1.27 -7.51
N PHE A 50 -1.22 -0.40 -8.41
CA PHE A 50 -2.08 0.32 -9.33
C PHE A 50 -2.78 -0.64 -10.30
N PHE A 51 -2.04 -1.52 -10.96
CA PHE A 51 -2.64 -2.55 -11.83
C PHE A 51 -3.55 -3.50 -11.05
N THR A 52 -3.16 -3.88 -9.83
CA THR A 52 -4.02 -4.70 -8.96
C THR A 52 -5.31 -3.97 -8.56
N SER A 53 -5.27 -2.65 -8.34
CA SER A 53 -6.47 -1.85 -8.09
C SER A 53 -7.40 -1.82 -9.29
N LEU A 54 -6.85 -1.60 -10.49
CA LEU A 54 -7.62 -1.67 -11.74
C LEU A 54 -8.27 -3.05 -11.92
N TYR A 55 -7.51 -4.13 -11.68
CA TYR A 55 -8.05 -5.49 -11.69
C TYR A 55 -9.20 -5.66 -10.69
N GLY A 56 -9.04 -5.15 -9.46
CA GLY A 56 -10.07 -5.18 -8.44
C GLY A 56 -11.36 -4.48 -8.86
N ILE A 57 -11.24 -3.29 -9.46
CA ILE A 57 -12.38 -2.45 -9.86
C ILE A 57 -13.11 -3.04 -11.07
N PHE A 58 -12.38 -3.43 -12.13
CA PHE A 58 -12.98 -3.83 -13.39
C PHE A 58 -13.41 -5.29 -13.43
N ILE A 59 -12.63 -6.19 -12.81
CA ILE A 59 -12.79 -7.63 -12.96
C ILE A 59 -13.40 -8.25 -11.70
N LEU A 60 -12.79 -8.03 -10.53
CA LEU A 60 -13.18 -8.74 -9.31
C LEU A 60 -14.44 -8.17 -8.65
N LYS A 61 -14.64 -6.85 -8.71
CA LYS A 61 -15.79 -6.12 -8.12
C LYS A 61 -16.06 -6.42 -6.64
N ASN A 62 -15.06 -6.92 -5.91
CA ASN A 62 -15.16 -7.20 -4.48
C ASN A 62 -14.81 -5.95 -3.67
N LEU A 63 -15.77 -5.44 -2.90
CA LEU A 63 -15.61 -4.20 -2.13
C LEU A 63 -14.43 -4.24 -1.14
N VAL A 64 -14.27 -5.36 -0.41
CA VAL A 64 -13.19 -5.50 0.59
C VAL A 64 -11.82 -5.44 -0.09
N PHE A 65 -11.67 -6.18 -1.20
CA PHE A 65 -10.46 -6.16 -2.01
C PHE A 65 -10.15 -4.76 -2.53
N ILE A 66 -11.14 -4.09 -3.11
CA ILE A 66 -11.01 -2.74 -3.66
C ILE A 66 -10.57 -1.74 -2.58
N ILE A 67 -11.17 -1.79 -1.39
CA ILE A 67 -10.81 -0.87 -0.30
C ILE A 67 -9.37 -1.12 0.15
N VAL A 68 -9.00 -2.38 0.41
CA VAL A 68 -7.67 -2.75 0.90
C VAL A 68 -6.58 -2.36 -0.10
N ILE A 69 -6.77 -2.68 -1.39
CA ILE A 69 -5.74 -2.40 -2.40
C ILE A 69 -5.58 -0.90 -2.66
N ASN A 70 -6.66 -0.12 -2.62
CA ASN A 70 -6.57 1.33 -2.80
C ASN A 70 -5.94 2.02 -1.58
N LEU A 71 -6.20 1.53 -0.37
CA LEU A 71 -5.54 2.02 0.83
C LEU A 71 -4.03 1.73 0.79
N GLN A 72 -3.65 0.54 0.31
CA GLN A 72 -2.25 0.18 0.11
C GLN A 72 -1.57 1.01 -0.99
N LEU A 73 -2.26 1.25 -2.10
CA LEU A 73 -1.79 2.12 -3.17
C LEU A 73 -1.53 3.54 -2.65
N LEU A 74 -2.46 4.09 -1.88
CA LEU A 74 -2.33 5.41 -1.26
C LEU A 74 -1.13 5.47 -0.30
N ALA A 75 -0.91 4.45 0.53
CA ALA A 75 0.28 4.37 1.38
C ALA A 75 1.59 4.33 0.58
N CYS A 76 1.65 3.52 -0.49
CA CYS A 76 2.81 3.45 -1.37
C CYS A 76 3.11 4.80 -2.05
N VAL A 77 2.09 5.47 -2.56
CA VAL A 77 2.20 6.80 -3.18
C VAL A 77 2.68 7.83 -2.17
N MET A 78 2.15 7.84 -0.95
CA MET A 78 2.59 8.74 0.12
C MET A 78 4.07 8.54 0.48
N VAL A 79 4.50 7.29 0.63
CA VAL A 79 5.90 6.96 0.92
C VAL A 79 6.81 7.41 -0.22
N LEU A 80 6.42 7.15 -1.46
CA LEU A 80 7.18 7.57 -2.63
C LEU A 80 7.27 9.10 -2.73
N ALA A 81 6.17 9.82 -2.48
CA ALA A 81 6.13 11.28 -2.44
C ALA A 81 7.03 11.87 -1.34
N LEU A 82 6.95 11.33 -0.12
CA LEU A 82 7.84 11.70 1.00
C LEU A 82 9.31 11.46 0.64
N ARG A 83 9.62 10.34 -0.02
CA ARG A 83 10.97 10.00 -0.45
C ARG A 83 11.48 10.95 -1.52
N MET A 84 10.66 11.29 -2.52
CA MET A 84 11.02 12.25 -3.57
C MET A 84 11.26 13.65 -2.97
N ARG A 85 10.41 14.10 -2.05
CA ARG A 85 10.58 15.37 -1.32
C ARG A 85 11.90 15.40 -0.56
N LEU A 86 12.25 14.32 0.13
CA LEU A 86 13.53 14.24 0.86
C LEU A 86 14.74 14.31 -0.08
N ASN A 87 14.67 13.65 -1.24
CA ASN A 87 15.75 13.67 -2.22
C ASN A 87 15.92 15.06 -2.85
N TYR A 88 14.82 15.77 -3.11
CA TYR A 88 14.85 17.15 -3.61
C TYR A 88 15.47 18.11 -2.59
N MET A 89 15.18 17.96 -1.29
CA MET A 89 15.75 18.79 -0.22
C MET A 89 17.21 18.49 0.11
N LYS A 90 17.75 17.34 -0.35
CA LYS A 90 19.16 16.96 -0.15
C LYS A 90 20.07 17.40 -1.30
N LYS A 91 19.47 17.84 -2.41
CA LYS A 91 20.15 18.30 -3.62
C LYS A 91 20.21 19.83 -3.60
#